data_AF-A0A955HYL8-F1
#
_entry.id   AF-A0A955HYL8-F1
#
_cell.length_a   1.000
_cell.length_b   1.000
_cell.length_c   1.000
_cell.angle_alpha   90.00
_cell.angle_beta   90.00
_cell.angle_gamma   90.00
#
_symmetry.space_group_name_H-M   'P 1'
#
loop_
_entity.id
_entity.type
_entity.pdbx_description
1 polymer ?
#
loop_
_entity_poly.entity_id
_entity_poly.type
_entity_poly.pdbx_seq_one_letter_code
_entity_poly.pdbx_strand_id
1 'polypeptide(L)'
;MEDRLESATYKSRWPEQIVRGYKNLMAHGAPSGEFAQTLSQVELSEDDRTRLRFAGLNILWTGELRGFGYLSSSVDYDLCKENKAAAYIAECFAQKEHPAQPVVVSIDDFYVFLPGTPSLVTKTQIFDEVAAEQQPAVDFAIVLSDFTRSKLFSQEILEQIPSQDNAGMNPYHQTHFGISFLHSAETQLVPLLLKSEGDLSAVVSDIRTVTDCSEEDAKLFLVTNLLLKDRQMWQNLWYEGKAKGTPLYIVAPMSFHDAMNRLNLNWGHGGTDYNYRAKNSLGSNNNPPLDDGVEVSRYHEQGLSATAFSKRMQPILNAFATT
;
A
#
# COMPACT_ATOMS: atom_id res chain seq x y z
N MET A 1 -12.70 -35.47 44.02
CA MET A 1 -12.73 -34.00 43.87
C MET A 1 -12.09 -33.75 42.52
N GLU A 2 -12.90 -33.87 41.47
CA GLU A 2 -12.45 -33.81 40.08
C GLU A 2 -12.20 -32.35 39.70
N ASP A 3 -11.01 -32.11 39.15
CA ASP A 3 -10.56 -30.84 38.60
C ASP A 3 -11.47 -30.40 37.44
N ARG A 4 -12.30 -29.39 37.70
CA ARG A 4 -12.90 -28.56 36.65
C ARG A 4 -11.88 -27.50 36.24
N LEU A 5 -10.99 -27.86 35.31
CA LEU A 5 -10.35 -26.88 34.45
C LEU A 5 -11.38 -26.42 33.43
N GLU A 6 -12.20 -25.43 33.82
CA GLU A 6 -12.96 -24.65 32.86
C GLU A 6 -11.97 -23.88 31.99
N SER A 7 -11.80 -24.32 30.74
CA SER A 7 -11.14 -23.53 29.71
C SER A 7 -11.93 -22.24 29.55
N ALA A 8 -11.43 -21.15 30.12
CA ALA A 8 -11.90 -19.82 29.80
C ALA A 8 -11.65 -19.61 28.30
N THR A 9 -12.67 -19.80 27.48
CA THR A 9 -12.64 -19.44 26.06
C THR A 9 -12.39 -17.93 26.00
N TYR A 10 -11.15 -17.55 25.75
CA TYR A 10 -10.76 -16.17 25.52
C TYR A 10 -11.56 -15.66 24.32
N LYS A 11 -12.52 -14.77 24.58
CA LYS A 11 -13.33 -14.14 23.54
C LYS A 11 -12.53 -12.93 23.06
N SER A 12 -12.04 -12.95 21.82
CA SER A 12 -11.30 -11.82 21.24
C SER A 12 -12.13 -10.54 21.36
N ARG A 13 -11.47 -9.41 21.62
CA ARG A 13 -12.13 -8.10 21.62
C ARG A 13 -12.51 -7.63 20.22
N TRP A 14 -11.98 -8.29 19.19
CA TRP A 14 -12.26 -7.97 17.79
C TRP A 14 -13.52 -8.67 17.29
N PRO A 15 -14.32 -7.99 16.46
CA PRO A 15 -15.37 -8.61 15.67
C PRO A 15 -14.85 -9.84 14.89
N GLU A 16 -15.66 -10.90 14.81
CA GLU A 16 -15.27 -12.16 14.16
C GLU A 16 -14.79 -11.96 12.71
N GLN A 17 -15.39 -11.02 11.98
CA GLN A 17 -14.98 -10.65 10.63
C GLN A 17 -13.54 -10.15 10.54
N ILE A 18 -13.06 -9.40 11.55
CA ILE A 18 -11.69 -8.88 11.60
C ILE A 18 -10.71 -10.02 11.89
N VAL A 19 -11.05 -10.90 12.83
CA VAL A 19 -10.24 -12.08 13.15
C VAL A 19 -10.17 -13.04 11.96
N ARG A 20 -11.28 -13.23 11.24
CA ARG A 20 -11.33 -14.04 10.01
C ARG A 20 -10.47 -13.42 8.91
N GLY A 21 -10.58 -12.11 8.70
CA GLY A 21 -9.71 -11.38 7.78
C GLY A 21 -8.23 -11.60 8.11
N TYR A 22 -7.85 -11.48 9.38
CA TYR A 22 -6.47 -11.70 9.83
C TYR A 22 -5.99 -13.12 9.52
N LYS A 23 -6.81 -14.13 9.84
CA LYS A 23 -6.46 -15.53 9.55
C LYS A 23 -6.30 -15.78 8.05
N ASN A 24 -7.16 -15.20 7.21
CA ASN A 24 -7.04 -15.29 5.76
C ASN A 24 -5.74 -14.63 5.27
N LEU A 25 -5.47 -13.41 5.73
CA LEU A 25 -4.24 -12.70 5.37
C LEU A 25 -2.99 -13.50 5.78
N MET A 26 -2.99 -14.07 6.98
CA MET A 26 -1.91 -14.94 7.45
C MET A 26 -1.80 -16.22 6.62
N ALA A 27 -2.91 -16.82 6.19
CA ALA A 27 -2.88 -18.02 5.35
C ALA A 27 -2.26 -17.75 3.97
N HIS A 28 -2.51 -16.57 3.39
CA HIS A 28 -1.94 -16.17 2.09
C HIS A 28 -0.52 -15.64 2.19
N GLY A 29 -0.24 -14.86 3.23
CA GLY A 29 0.99 -14.10 3.35
C GLY A 29 2.08 -14.71 4.20
N ALA A 30 1.76 -15.63 5.12
CA ALA A 30 2.80 -16.34 5.86
C ALA A 30 3.65 -17.19 4.90
N PRO A 31 4.89 -17.57 5.27
CA PRO A 31 5.77 -18.38 4.42
C PRO A 31 5.14 -19.68 3.87
N SER A 32 4.08 -20.18 4.53
CA SER A 32 3.29 -21.34 4.10
C SER A 32 2.22 -21.05 3.04
N GLY A 33 1.88 -19.80 2.76
CA GLY A 33 0.89 -19.39 1.76
C GLY A 33 1.44 -19.43 0.33
N GLU A 34 0.58 -19.65 -0.67
CA GLU A 34 0.98 -19.86 -2.07
C GLU A 34 1.83 -18.72 -2.64
N PHE A 35 1.46 -17.47 -2.37
CA PHE A 35 2.20 -16.29 -2.83
C PHE A 35 3.56 -16.16 -2.16
N ALA A 36 3.62 -16.31 -0.84
CA ALA A 36 4.88 -16.27 -0.10
C ALA A 36 5.80 -17.46 -0.44
N GLN A 37 5.25 -18.65 -0.67
CA GLN A 37 6.00 -19.81 -1.16
C GLN A 37 6.61 -19.52 -2.53
N THR A 38 5.84 -18.96 -3.44
CA THR A 38 6.33 -18.53 -4.77
C THR A 38 7.51 -17.57 -4.62
N LEU A 39 7.43 -16.59 -3.72
CA LEU A 39 8.51 -15.65 -3.47
C LEU A 39 9.73 -16.27 -2.78
N SER A 40 9.53 -17.24 -1.89
CA SER A 40 10.65 -17.99 -1.26
C SER A 40 11.43 -18.87 -2.23
N GLN A 41 10.85 -19.20 -3.38
CA GLN A 41 11.51 -19.93 -4.47
C GLN A 41 12.27 -19.01 -5.42
N VAL A 42 12.18 -17.69 -5.26
CA VAL A 42 12.92 -16.73 -6.09
C VAL A 42 14.40 -16.83 -5.77
N GLU A 43 15.18 -17.33 -6.72
CA GLU A 43 16.64 -17.37 -6.61
C GLU A 43 17.23 -15.96 -6.76
N LEU A 44 17.91 -15.51 -5.71
CA LEU A 44 18.66 -14.25 -5.69
C LEU A 44 20.13 -14.55 -5.99
N SER A 45 20.64 -14.02 -7.09
CA SER A 45 22.07 -14.10 -7.41
C SER A 45 22.89 -13.24 -6.44
N GLU A 46 24.20 -13.51 -6.35
CA GLU A 46 25.12 -12.67 -5.57
C GLU A 46 25.14 -11.21 -6.03
N ASP A 47 24.93 -10.96 -7.34
CA ASP A 47 24.81 -9.61 -7.89
C ASP A 47 23.51 -8.94 -7.41
N ASP A 48 22.36 -9.63 -7.49
CA ASP A 48 21.08 -9.12 -6.99
C ASP A 48 21.20 -8.74 -5.50
N ARG A 49 21.79 -9.63 -4.68
CA ARG A 49 22.02 -9.40 -3.24
C ARG A 49 22.93 -8.21 -3.00
N THR A 50 23.99 -8.07 -3.80
CA THR A 50 24.93 -6.96 -3.69
C THR A 50 24.25 -5.63 -3.99
N ARG A 51 23.42 -5.59 -5.04
CA ARG A 51 22.67 -4.41 -5.45
C ARG A 51 21.59 -4.03 -4.44
N LEU A 52 20.90 -5.02 -3.89
CA LEU A 52 19.86 -4.83 -2.87
C LEU A 52 20.42 -4.61 -1.46
N ARG A 53 21.72 -4.83 -1.23
CA ARG A 53 22.36 -4.73 0.09
C ARG A 53 22.12 -3.38 0.77
N PHE A 54 22.09 -2.28 0.02
CA PHE A 54 21.82 -0.97 0.59
C PHE A 54 20.38 -0.84 1.10
N ALA A 55 19.41 -1.46 0.42
CA ALA A 55 18.07 -1.58 0.98
C ALA A 55 18.13 -2.42 2.27
N GLY A 56 18.76 -3.60 2.24
CA GLY A 56 18.91 -4.48 3.41
C GLY A 56 19.58 -3.84 4.64
N LEU A 57 20.51 -2.90 4.44
CA LEU A 57 21.13 -2.15 5.52
C LEU A 57 20.15 -1.15 6.16
N ASN A 58 19.39 -0.40 5.36
CA ASN A 58 18.53 0.65 5.89
C ASN A 58 17.15 0.16 6.38
N ILE A 59 16.67 -1.02 5.96
CA ILE A 59 15.49 -1.70 6.58
C ILE A 59 15.72 -1.89 8.09
N LEU A 60 17.00 -2.00 8.49
CA LEU A 60 17.44 -2.67 9.71
C LEU A 60 18.33 -1.81 10.59
N TRP A 61 18.74 -0.62 10.15
CA TRP A 61 19.65 0.24 10.91
C TRP A 61 18.96 1.21 11.87
N THR A 62 17.66 1.07 12.06
CA THR A 62 16.91 1.91 12.95
C THR A 62 16.32 1.09 14.08
N GLY A 63 17.15 0.78 15.07
CA GLY A 63 16.74 0.11 16.32
C GLY A 63 15.60 0.82 17.07
N GLU A 64 15.30 2.08 16.71
CA GLU A 64 14.21 2.90 17.25
C GLU A 64 13.15 3.31 16.20
N LEU A 65 13.36 3.03 14.90
CA LEU A 65 12.51 3.51 13.80
C LEU A 65 11.94 2.31 13.01
N ARG A 66 11.02 1.54 13.63
CA ARG A 66 10.27 0.48 12.95
C ARG A 66 8.88 1.00 12.62
N GLY A 67 8.53 1.15 11.34
CA GLY A 67 7.18 1.60 11.00
C GLY A 67 6.83 1.46 9.53
N PHE A 68 7.70 1.91 8.63
CA PHE A 68 7.40 1.91 7.20
C PHE A 68 8.65 2.00 6.34
N GLY A 69 8.65 1.29 5.23
CA GLY A 69 9.65 1.46 4.17
C GLY A 69 9.03 1.20 2.81
N TYR A 70 9.71 1.64 1.76
CA TYR A 70 9.36 1.20 0.42
C TYR A 70 10.58 1.10 -0.47
N LEU A 71 10.44 0.30 -1.53
CA LEU A 71 11.48 0.05 -2.50
C LEU A 71 10.88 0.09 -3.90
N SER A 72 11.39 1.01 -4.72
CA SER A 72 11.10 1.00 -6.16
C SER A 72 11.79 -0.22 -6.77
N SER A 73 10.99 -1.17 -7.25
CA SER A 73 11.48 -2.44 -7.79
C SER A 73 12.03 -2.32 -9.19
N SER A 74 11.42 -1.45 -10.01
CA SER A 74 11.77 -1.24 -11.42
C SER A 74 11.19 0.06 -11.99
N VAL A 75 11.83 0.57 -13.04
CA VAL A 75 11.37 1.71 -13.85
C VAL A 75 10.25 1.28 -14.80
N ASP A 76 10.33 0.07 -15.37
CA ASP A 76 9.48 -0.38 -16.48
C ASP A 76 8.47 -1.49 -16.07
N TYR A 77 7.93 -1.45 -14.85
CA TYR A 77 6.88 -2.39 -14.40
C TYR A 77 7.29 -3.88 -14.54
N ASP A 78 8.48 -4.22 -14.05
CA ASP A 78 9.09 -5.55 -14.18
C ASP A 78 8.79 -6.44 -12.95
N LEU A 79 7.98 -7.46 -13.19
CA LEU A 79 7.54 -8.42 -12.18
C LEU A 79 8.71 -9.24 -11.61
N CYS A 80 9.70 -9.60 -12.42
CA CYS A 80 10.82 -10.40 -11.95
C CYS A 80 11.63 -9.61 -10.91
N LYS A 81 11.88 -8.34 -11.20
CA LYS A 81 12.59 -7.43 -10.28
C LYS A 81 11.77 -7.15 -9.03
N GLU A 82 10.45 -6.98 -9.15
CA GLU A 82 9.57 -6.83 -7.99
C GLU A 82 9.62 -8.05 -7.06
N ASN A 83 9.51 -9.26 -7.63
CA ASN A 83 9.58 -10.49 -6.86
C ASN A 83 10.94 -10.69 -6.18
N LYS A 84 12.05 -10.41 -6.88
CA LYS A 84 13.40 -10.46 -6.31
C LYS A 84 13.56 -9.48 -5.16
N ALA A 85 13.12 -8.24 -5.36
CA ALA A 85 13.14 -7.23 -4.31
C ALA A 85 12.32 -7.67 -3.09
N ALA A 86 11.06 -8.09 -3.27
CA ALA A 86 10.19 -8.55 -2.19
C ALA A 86 10.77 -9.75 -1.42
N ALA A 87 11.32 -10.74 -2.15
CA ALA A 87 11.99 -11.89 -1.54
C ALA A 87 13.19 -11.48 -0.69
N TYR A 88 14.02 -10.56 -1.18
CA TYR A 88 15.17 -10.05 -0.43
C TYR A 88 14.76 -9.29 0.84
N ILE A 89 13.72 -8.45 0.76
CA ILE A 89 13.16 -7.74 1.93
C ILE A 89 12.63 -8.74 2.96
N ALA A 90 11.91 -9.78 2.52
CA ALA A 90 11.41 -10.83 3.41
C ALA A 90 12.55 -11.62 4.08
N GLU A 91 13.59 -11.99 3.33
CA GLU A 91 14.80 -12.64 3.84
C GLU A 91 15.49 -11.79 4.92
N CYS A 92 15.55 -10.47 4.70
CA CYS A 92 16.13 -9.50 5.63
C CYS A 92 15.42 -9.48 7.00
N PHE A 93 14.09 -9.69 7.06
CA PHE A 93 13.37 -9.79 8.33
C PHE A 93 13.61 -11.11 9.07
N ALA A 94 13.86 -12.18 8.33
CA ALA A 94 14.07 -13.51 8.89
C ALA A 94 15.46 -13.72 9.52
N GLN A 95 16.48 -12.96 9.10
CA GLN A 95 17.90 -13.25 9.39
C GLN A 95 18.57 -12.40 10.50
N LYS A 96 17.89 -11.48 11.20
CA LYS A 96 18.55 -10.45 12.04
C LYS A 96 18.32 -10.57 13.56
N GLU A 97 19.05 -9.75 14.33
CA GLU A 97 19.07 -9.67 15.82
C GLU A 97 17.68 -9.44 16.47
N HIS A 98 16.73 -8.91 15.70
CA HIS A 98 15.31 -8.85 16.05
C HIS A 98 14.49 -9.46 14.91
N PRO A 99 14.46 -10.80 14.84
CA PRO A 99 13.79 -11.48 13.74
C PRO A 99 12.30 -11.21 13.80
N ALA A 100 11.72 -10.82 12.68
CA ALA A 100 10.28 -10.71 12.51
C ALA A 100 9.84 -11.72 11.45
N GLN A 101 8.68 -12.33 11.65
CA GLN A 101 8.10 -13.22 10.65
C GLN A 101 7.57 -12.37 9.49
N PRO A 102 8.15 -12.49 8.27
CA PRO A 102 7.63 -11.79 7.12
C PRO A 102 6.27 -12.38 6.71
N VAL A 103 5.34 -11.48 6.45
CA VAL A 103 4.01 -11.75 5.88
C VAL A 103 3.99 -11.03 4.52
N VAL A 104 4.27 -11.78 3.45
CA VAL A 104 4.40 -11.22 2.11
C VAL A 104 3.09 -11.36 1.37
N VAL A 105 2.46 -10.25 0.98
CA VAL A 105 1.08 -10.23 0.49
C VAL A 105 0.99 -9.44 -0.81
N SER A 106 0.15 -9.89 -1.74
CA SER A 106 -0.23 -9.06 -2.88
C SER A 106 -1.01 -7.81 -2.41
N ILE A 107 -0.86 -6.70 -3.13
CA ILE A 107 -1.60 -5.48 -2.81
C ILE A 107 -3.12 -5.71 -2.89
N ASP A 108 -3.59 -6.48 -3.86
CA ASP A 108 -5.01 -6.77 -4.07
C ASP A 108 -5.59 -7.57 -2.88
N ASP A 109 -4.89 -8.62 -2.41
CA ASP A 109 -5.32 -9.42 -1.24
C ASP A 109 -5.31 -8.58 0.06
N PHE A 110 -4.40 -7.62 0.16
CA PHE A 110 -4.36 -6.73 1.31
C PHE A 110 -5.58 -5.81 1.39
N TYR A 111 -6.17 -5.43 0.25
CA TYR A 111 -7.45 -4.72 0.23
C TYR A 111 -8.62 -5.60 0.71
N VAL A 112 -8.58 -6.91 0.45
CA VAL A 112 -9.55 -7.91 0.94
C VAL A 112 -9.48 -8.15 2.45
N PHE A 113 -8.29 -8.07 3.07
CA PHE A 113 -8.10 -8.31 4.52
C PHE A 113 -9.08 -7.54 5.43
N LEU A 114 -9.40 -6.29 5.08
CA LEU A 114 -10.33 -5.42 5.82
C LEU A 114 -10.96 -4.41 4.85
N PRO A 115 -12.02 -4.77 4.11
CA PRO A 115 -12.54 -3.92 3.04
C PRO A 115 -13.09 -2.57 3.55
N GLY A 116 -13.58 -2.55 4.79
CA GLY A 116 -14.05 -1.32 5.45
C GLY A 116 -12.96 -0.31 5.79
N THR A 117 -11.68 -0.67 5.64
CA THR A 117 -10.53 0.18 5.96
C THR A 117 -9.63 0.27 4.71
N PRO A 118 -9.83 1.26 3.81
CA PRO A 118 -9.03 1.38 2.59
C PRO A 118 -7.59 1.84 2.81
N SER A 119 -7.24 2.31 4.01
CA SER A 119 -5.88 2.74 4.33
C SER A 119 -4.98 1.53 4.62
N LEU A 120 -3.92 1.35 3.84
CA LEU A 120 -2.87 0.33 4.04
C LEU A 120 -2.24 0.44 5.43
N VAL A 121 -2.06 1.67 5.91
CA VAL A 121 -1.48 1.97 7.22
C VAL A 121 -2.39 1.53 8.35
N THR A 122 -3.67 1.91 8.25
CA THR A 122 -4.64 1.58 9.29
C THR A 122 -4.90 0.07 9.31
N LYS A 123 -4.92 -0.59 8.14
CA LYS A 123 -4.93 -2.06 8.07
C LYS A 123 -3.75 -2.67 8.81
N THR A 124 -2.54 -2.14 8.62
CA THR A 124 -1.33 -2.62 9.31
C THR A 124 -1.42 -2.42 10.82
N GLN A 125 -1.95 -1.28 11.29
CA GLN A 125 -2.17 -1.04 12.72
C GLN A 125 -3.19 -2.01 13.33
N ILE A 126 -4.30 -2.26 12.63
CA ILE A 126 -5.29 -3.25 13.08
C ILE A 126 -4.67 -4.65 13.06
N PHE A 127 -3.89 -4.98 12.03
CA PHE A 127 -3.15 -6.25 11.96
C PHE A 127 -2.25 -6.42 13.18
N ASP A 128 -1.45 -5.42 13.53
CA ASP A 128 -0.55 -5.42 14.69
C ASP A 128 -1.31 -5.73 15.99
N GLU A 129 -2.44 -5.06 16.21
CA GLU A 129 -3.24 -5.26 17.41
C GLU A 129 -3.93 -6.64 17.46
N VAL A 130 -4.40 -7.14 16.32
CA VAL A 130 -4.98 -8.50 16.23
C VAL A 130 -3.88 -9.55 16.41
N ALA A 131 -2.71 -9.36 15.80
CA ALA A 131 -1.57 -10.25 15.91
C ALA A 131 -1.05 -10.34 17.34
N ALA A 132 -1.00 -9.22 18.07
CA ALA A 132 -0.63 -9.20 19.49
C ALA A 132 -1.57 -10.03 20.37
N GLU A 133 -2.85 -10.20 19.99
CA GLU A 133 -3.78 -11.10 20.68
C GLU A 133 -3.66 -12.55 20.22
N GLN A 134 -3.54 -12.79 18.92
CA GLN A 134 -3.58 -14.14 18.35
C GLN A 134 -2.24 -14.87 18.50
N GLN A 135 -1.12 -14.15 18.37
CA GLN A 135 0.26 -14.66 18.37
C GLN A 135 1.20 -13.70 19.12
N PRO A 136 1.01 -13.47 20.43
CA PRO A 136 1.75 -12.46 21.22
C PRO A 136 3.28 -12.65 21.28
N ALA A 137 3.78 -13.84 20.96
CA ALA A 137 5.19 -14.18 20.98
C ALA A 137 5.89 -13.98 19.62
N VAL A 138 5.16 -13.58 18.58
CA VAL A 138 5.67 -13.43 17.23
C VAL A 138 5.65 -11.96 16.84
N ASP A 139 6.83 -11.40 16.57
CA ASP A 139 6.93 -10.13 15.87
C ASP A 139 6.71 -10.39 14.37
N PHE A 140 5.87 -9.58 13.72
CA PHE A 140 5.57 -9.70 12.29
C PHE A 140 6.17 -8.53 11.51
N ALA A 141 6.37 -8.73 10.21
CA ALA A 141 6.64 -7.65 9.26
C ALA A 141 5.78 -7.88 8.01
N ILE A 142 5.08 -6.86 7.52
CA ILE A 142 4.30 -6.96 6.28
C ILE A 142 5.15 -6.49 5.12
N VAL A 143 5.22 -7.30 4.06
CA VAL A 143 5.83 -6.92 2.77
C VAL A 143 4.73 -6.94 1.71
N LEU A 144 4.32 -5.78 1.22
CA LEU A 144 3.37 -5.64 0.12
C LEU A 144 4.10 -5.67 -1.22
N SER A 145 3.58 -6.47 -2.15
CA SER A 145 4.09 -6.60 -3.51
C SER A 145 2.95 -6.95 -4.47
N ASP A 146 3.27 -7.52 -5.62
CA ASP A 146 2.38 -7.82 -6.75
C ASP A 146 1.69 -6.60 -7.39
N PHE A 147 2.28 -5.41 -7.26
CA PHE A 147 1.78 -4.21 -7.94
C PHE A 147 1.87 -4.35 -9.45
N THR A 148 2.89 -5.06 -9.96
CA THR A 148 3.04 -5.34 -11.39
C THR A 148 1.90 -6.19 -11.96
N ARG A 149 1.30 -7.09 -11.16
CA ARG A 149 0.18 -7.94 -11.62
C ARG A 149 -1.20 -7.36 -11.30
N SER A 150 -1.28 -6.36 -10.42
CA SER A 150 -2.56 -5.73 -10.10
C SER A 150 -3.20 -5.15 -11.35
N LYS A 151 -4.45 -5.56 -11.61
CA LYS A 151 -5.24 -5.02 -12.74
C LYS A 151 -5.67 -3.58 -12.50
N LEU A 152 -5.59 -3.13 -11.24
CA LEU A 152 -5.97 -1.79 -10.82
C LEU A 152 -4.76 -0.84 -10.90
N PHE A 153 -3.67 -1.20 -10.23
CA PHE A 153 -2.42 -0.45 -10.28
C PHE A 153 -1.64 -0.86 -11.53
N SER A 154 -2.04 -0.38 -12.70
CA SER A 154 -1.25 -0.53 -13.93
C SER A 154 -0.44 0.74 -14.18
N GLN A 155 0.68 0.62 -14.89
CA GLN A 155 1.52 1.78 -15.24
C GLN A 155 0.71 2.87 -15.95
N GLU A 156 -0.12 2.50 -16.92
CA GLU A 156 -0.98 3.42 -17.67
C GLU A 156 -1.92 4.22 -16.77
N ILE A 157 -2.51 3.61 -15.75
CA ILE A 157 -3.40 4.32 -14.81
C ILE A 157 -2.58 5.20 -13.86
N LEU A 158 -1.47 4.68 -13.34
CA LEU A 158 -0.63 5.38 -12.36
C LEU A 158 -0.01 6.66 -12.92
N GLU A 159 0.47 6.63 -14.17
CA GLU A 159 1.05 7.78 -14.86
C GLU A 159 0.05 8.92 -15.10
N GLN A 160 -1.25 8.60 -15.14
CA GLN A 160 -2.31 9.58 -15.34
C GLN A 160 -2.74 10.30 -14.07
N ILE A 161 -2.40 9.76 -12.90
CA ILE A 161 -2.77 10.37 -11.61
C ILE A 161 -2.12 11.75 -11.50
N PRO A 162 -2.92 12.82 -11.37
CA PRO A 162 -2.39 14.18 -11.39
C PRO A 162 -1.79 14.59 -10.04
N SER A 163 -0.99 15.65 -10.03
CA SER A 163 -0.65 16.32 -8.76
C SER A 163 -1.87 17.03 -8.17
N GLN A 164 -1.93 17.18 -6.84
CA GLN A 164 -3.09 17.80 -6.18
C GLN A 164 -3.35 19.23 -6.61
N ASP A 165 -2.30 20.05 -6.74
CA ASP A 165 -2.46 21.41 -7.24
C ASP A 165 -2.98 21.44 -8.66
N ASN A 166 -2.38 20.61 -9.52
CA ASN A 166 -2.78 20.55 -10.92
C ASN A 166 -4.24 20.10 -11.04
N ALA A 167 -4.68 19.12 -10.24
CA ALA A 167 -6.05 18.65 -10.26
C ALA A 167 -7.07 19.54 -9.51
N GLY A 168 -6.64 20.63 -8.87
CA GLY A 168 -7.48 21.41 -7.97
C GLY A 168 -7.96 20.64 -6.74
N MET A 169 -7.34 19.51 -6.41
CA MET A 169 -7.64 18.65 -5.26
C MET A 169 -6.86 19.08 -4.00
N ASN A 170 -6.09 20.17 -4.07
CA ASN A 170 -5.40 20.71 -2.90
C ASN A 170 -6.44 21.21 -1.87
N PRO A 171 -6.47 20.64 -0.64
CA PRO A 171 -7.45 21.04 0.38
C PRO A 171 -7.32 22.51 0.81
N TYR A 172 -6.16 23.14 0.60
CA TYR A 172 -5.93 24.56 0.91
C TYR A 172 -6.54 25.51 -0.13
N HIS A 173 -6.75 25.06 -1.37
CA HIS A 173 -7.25 25.90 -2.46
C HIS A 173 -8.78 25.79 -2.66
N GLN A 174 -9.47 24.94 -1.89
CA GLN A 174 -10.93 24.80 -1.79
C GLN A 174 -11.70 24.95 -3.13
N THR A 175 -11.25 24.26 -4.18
CA THR A 175 -12.02 24.24 -5.43
C THR A 175 -13.28 23.38 -5.28
N HIS A 176 -14.37 23.73 -5.96
CA HIS A 176 -15.61 22.93 -5.92
C HIS A 176 -15.34 21.48 -6.35
N PHE A 177 -14.61 21.29 -7.45
CA PHE A 177 -14.22 19.97 -7.95
C PHE A 177 -13.42 19.18 -6.90
N GLY A 178 -12.39 19.79 -6.32
CA GLY A 178 -11.54 19.14 -5.32
C GLY A 178 -12.31 18.75 -4.06
N ILE A 179 -13.21 19.61 -3.59
CA ILE A 179 -14.10 19.31 -2.45
C ILE A 179 -15.00 18.12 -2.78
N SER A 180 -15.66 18.12 -3.93
CA SER A 180 -16.51 16.99 -4.35
C SER A 180 -15.72 15.68 -4.48
N PHE A 181 -14.50 15.74 -5.02
CA PHE A 181 -13.66 14.56 -5.18
C PHE A 181 -13.22 13.99 -3.82
N LEU A 182 -12.71 14.84 -2.92
CA LEU A 182 -12.30 14.42 -1.57
C LEU A 182 -13.48 13.89 -0.76
N HIS A 183 -14.64 14.54 -0.89
CA HIS A 183 -15.87 14.06 -0.26
C HIS A 183 -16.26 12.67 -0.79
N SER A 184 -16.15 12.42 -2.09
CA SER A 184 -16.40 11.09 -2.67
C SER A 184 -15.42 10.03 -2.13
N ALA A 185 -14.15 10.39 -1.92
CA ALA A 185 -13.18 9.49 -1.29
C ALA A 185 -13.60 9.10 0.13
N GLU A 186 -14.22 10.02 0.86
CA GLU A 186 -14.69 9.81 2.23
C GLU A 186 -15.99 9.04 2.31
N THR A 187 -16.94 9.27 1.40
CA THR A 187 -18.30 8.73 1.52
C THR A 187 -18.57 7.53 0.65
N GLN A 188 -17.96 7.41 -0.53
CA GLN A 188 -18.30 6.37 -1.51
C GLN A 188 -17.34 5.18 -1.51
N LEU A 189 -16.05 5.42 -1.22
CA LEU A 189 -15.03 4.39 -1.32
C LEU A 189 -15.28 3.19 -0.39
N VAL A 190 -15.61 3.45 0.88
CA VAL A 190 -15.84 2.39 1.87
C VAL A 190 -17.07 1.54 1.54
N PRO A 191 -18.25 2.13 1.25
CA PRO A 191 -19.40 1.33 0.78
C PRO A 191 -19.11 0.46 -0.45
N LEU A 192 -18.40 1.00 -1.44
CA LEU A 192 -18.02 0.25 -2.64
C LEU A 192 -17.12 -0.96 -2.31
N LEU A 193 -16.08 -0.74 -1.50
CA LEU A 193 -15.19 -1.82 -1.05
C LEU A 193 -15.93 -2.87 -0.22
N LEU A 194 -16.81 -2.45 0.69
CA LEU A 194 -17.61 -3.37 1.49
C LEU A 194 -18.55 -4.22 0.63
N LYS A 195 -19.23 -3.62 -0.36
CA LYS A 195 -20.12 -4.32 -1.28
C LYS A 195 -19.40 -5.40 -2.09
N SER A 196 -18.18 -5.09 -2.51
CA SER A 196 -17.32 -5.99 -3.30
C SER A 196 -16.39 -6.85 -2.44
N GLU A 197 -16.56 -6.86 -1.12
CA GLU A 197 -15.67 -7.58 -0.17
C GLU A 197 -14.17 -7.28 -0.37
N GLY A 198 -13.83 -6.09 -0.87
CA GLY A 198 -12.46 -5.65 -1.15
C GLY A 198 -11.89 -6.11 -2.49
N ASP A 199 -12.63 -6.87 -3.30
CA ASP A 199 -12.22 -7.21 -4.68
C ASP A 199 -12.25 -5.96 -5.55
N LEU A 200 -11.07 -5.45 -5.87
CA LEU A 200 -10.89 -4.22 -6.63
C LEU A 200 -11.44 -4.31 -8.06
N SER A 201 -11.45 -5.50 -8.68
CA SER A 201 -12.03 -5.70 -10.02
C SER A 201 -13.56 -5.62 -9.98
N ALA A 202 -14.16 -6.15 -8.92
CA ALA A 202 -15.59 -6.01 -8.67
C ALA A 202 -15.96 -4.54 -8.38
N VAL A 203 -15.15 -3.81 -7.60
CA VAL A 203 -15.37 -2.37 -7.35
C VAL A 203 -15.34 -1.56 -8.65
N VAL A 204 -14.37 -1.83 -9.54
CA VAL A 204 -14.32 -1.18 -10.86
C VAL A 204 -15.60 -1.46 -11.65
N SER A 205 -16.10 -2.70 -11.63
CA SER A 205 -17.34 -3.08 -12.31
C SER A 205 -18.56 -2.38 -11.71
N ASP A 206 -18.60 -2.22 -10.39
CA ASP A 206 -19.66 -1.50 -9.67
C ASP A 206 -19.68 -0.01 -10.03
N ILE A 207 -18.52 0.66 -10.04
CA ILE A 207 -18.41 2.08 -10.45
C ILE A 207 -18.94 2.25 -11.87
N ARG A 208 -18.54 1.39 -12.80
CA ARG A 208 -19.00 1.45 -14.20
C ARG A 208 -20.51 1.25 -14.31
N THR A 209 -21.07 0.34 -13.52
CA THR A 209 -22.51 0.06 -13.52
C THR A 209 -23.32 1.28 -13.05
N VAL A 210 -22.82 2.00 -12.04
CA VAL A 210 -23.49 3.18 -11.49
C VAL A 210 -23.33 4.41 -12.38
N THR A 211 -22.19 4.55 -13.06
CA THR A 211 -21.79 5.82 -13.70
C THR A 211 -21.71 5.76 -15.23
N ASP A 212 -21.84 4.59 -15.83
CA ASP A 212 -21.68 4.33 -17.28
C ASP A 212 -20.33 4.84 -17.85
N CYS A 213 -19.29 4.87 -17.00
CA CYS A 213 -17.96 5.32 -17.40
C CYS A 213 -17.11 4.20 -18.02
N SER A 214 -16.00 4.57 -18.66
CA SER A 214 -15.03 3.61 -19.18
C SER A 214 -14.33 2.84 -18.04
N GLU A 215 -13.82 1.66 -18.34
CA GLU A 215 -13.03 0.90 -17.35
C GLU A 215 -11.79 1.66 -16.89
N GLU A 216 -11.14 2.37 -17.81
CA GLU A 216 -9.99 3.21 -17.51
C GLU A 216 -10.35 4.34 -16.54
N ASP A 217 -11.48 5.02 -16.74
CA ASP A 217 -11.97 6.08 -15.85
C ASP A 217 -12.34 5.55 -14.46
N ALA A 218 -12.98 4.37 -14.40
CA ALA A 218 -13.30 3.72 -13.13
C ALA A 218 -12.04 3.34 -12.35
N LYS A 219 -11.01 2.81 -13.03
CA LYS A 219 -9.70 2.51 -12.42
C LYS A 219 -9.00 3.78 -11.95
N LEU A 220 -8.93 4.81 -12.80
CA LEU A 220 -8.31 6.09 -12.45
C LEU A 220 -9.00 6.72 -11.23
N PHE A 221 -10.33 6.70 -11.20
CA PHE A 221 -11.11 7.15 -10.05
C PHE A 221 -10.77 6.34 -8.80
N LEU A 222 -10.87 5.01 -8.85
CA LEU A 222 -10.64 4.15 -7.69
C LEU A 222 -9.22 4.28 -7.15
N VAL A 223 -8.20 4.19 -8.01
CA VAL A 223 -6.79 4.33 -7.60
C VAL A 223 -6.56 5.69 -6.96
N THR A 224 -7.01 6.79 -7.59
CA THR A 224 -6.82 8.13 -7.03
C THR A 224 -7.44 8.24 -5.63
N ASN A 225 -8.64 7.69 -5.43
CA ASN A 225 -9.31 7.69 -4.13
C ASN A 225 -8.57 6.85 -3.07
N LEU A 226 -8.08 5.65 -3.43
CA LEU A 226 -7.28 4.80 -2.54
C LEU A 226 -5.99 5.50 -2.11
N LEU A 227 -5.22 6.04 -3.06
CA LEU A 227 -3.96 6.73 -2.77
C LEU A 227 -4.18 8.01 -1.92
N LEU A 228 -5.30 8.71 -2.13
CA LEU A 228 -5.69 9.86 -1.29
C LEU A 228 -6.04 9.45 0.14
N LYS A 229 -6.62 8.25 0.36
CA LYS A 229 -6.87 7.72 1.71
C LYS A 229 -5.58 7.35 2.41
N ASP A 230 -4.68 6.68 1.70
CA ASP A 230 -3.38 6.32 2.22
C ASP A 230 -2.57 7.54 2.63
N ARG A 231 -2.56 8.59 1.78
CA ARG A 231 -1.96 9.89 2.08
C ARG A 231 -2.25 10.39 3.49
N GLN A 232 -3.53 10.42 3.90
CA GLN A 232 -3.93 11.04 5.19
C GLN A 232 -3.30 10.34 6.40
N MET A 233 -3.00 9.05 6.28
CA MET A 233 -2.47 8.24 7.38
C MET A 233 -0.95 8.10 7.32
N TRP A 234 -0.31 8.47 6.21
CA TRP A 234 1.14 8.39 6.04
C TRP A 234 1.94 9.34 6.93
N GLN A 235 1.36 10.47 7.32
CA GLN A 235 1.92 11.34 8.35
C GLN A 235 2.07 10.63 9.70
N ASN A 236 1.19 9.65 9.97
CA ASN A 236 1.08 8.92 11.23
C ASN A 236 1.71 7.51 11.14
N LEU A 237 2.44 7.22 10.06
CA LEU A 237 3.17 5.95 9.89
C LEU A 237 4.30 5.79 10.89
N TRP A 238 4.81 6.91 11.42
CA TRP A 238 5.43 6.86 12.71
C TRP A 238 4.33 6.80 13.74
N TYR A 239 4.32 5.73 14.52
CA TYR A 239 3.74 5.79 15.84
C TYR A 239 4.44 6.92 16.63
N GLU A 240 4.02 8.17 16.48
CA GLU A 240 4.58 9.27 17.28
C GLU A 240 4.42 8.87 18.75
N GLY A 241 5.54 8.49 19.37
CA GLY A 241 5.60 8.01 20.75
C GLY A 241 5.46 6.49 21.01
N LYS A 242 5.35 5.57 20.02
CA LYS A 242 5.43 4.11 20.32
C LYS A 242 6.78 3.50 19.95
N ALA A 243 7.29 2.69 20.88
CA ALA A 243 8.55 1.96 20.76
C ALA A 243 8.46 0.64 19.96
N LYS A 244 7.25 0.21 19.56
CA LYS A 244 6.97 -1.09 18.92
C LYS A 244 5.80 -1.03 17.95
N GLY A 245 5.80 -1.92 16.96
CA GLY A 245 4.70 -2.19 16.03
C GLY A 245 5.15 -3.02 14.82
N THR A 246 4.19 -3.54 14.06
CA THR A 246 4.40 -4.30 12.82
C THR A 246 4.87 -3.35 11.69
N PRO A 247 6.11 -3.46 11.19
CA PRO A 247 6.55 -2.68 10.04
C PRO A 247 5.80 -3.07 8.76
N LEU A 248 5.52 -2.06 7.93
CA LEU A 248 4.98 -2.22 6.57
C LEU A 248 6.04 -1.84 5.52
N TYR A 249 6.34 -2.75 4.60
CA TYR A 249 7.27 -2.51 3.49
C TYR A 249 6.56 -2.65 2.15
N ILE A 250 6.57 -1.60 1.33
CA ILE A 250 5.95 -1.61 0.00
C ILE A 250 7.03 -1.79 -1.07
N VAL A 251 7.00 -2.90 -1.78
CA VAL A 251 7.85 -3.14 -2.96
C VAL A 251 6.98 -2.97 -4.19
N ALA A 252 7.20 -1.91 -4.95
CA ALA A 252 6.35 -1.58 -6.10
C ALA A 252 7.17 -0.95 -7.24
N PRO A 253 6.67 -0.95 -8.48
CA PRO A 253 7.31 -0.21 -9.56
C PRO A 253 7.33 1.30 -9.30
N MET A 254 8.26 1.99 -9.95
CA MET A 254 8.50 3.42 -9.76
C MET A 254 7.25 4.28 -10.00
N SER A 255 6.43 3.93 -11.00
CA SER A 255 5.21 4.68 -11.32
C SER A 255 4.18 4.71 -10.19
N PHE A 256 4.14 3.69 -9.32
CA PHE A 256 3.31 3.70 -8.12
C PHE A 256 3.79 4.75 -7.12
N HIS A 257 5.10 4.75 -6.83
CA HIS A 257 5.70 5.73 -5.95
C HIS A 257 5.60 7.15 -6.50
N ASP A 258 5.71 7.32 -7.81
CA ASP A 258 5.52 8.61 -8.46
C ASP A 258 4.08 9.12 -8.37
N ALA A 259 3.08 8.26 -8.53
CA ALA A 259 1.68 8.64 -8.32
C ALA A 259 1.43 9.10 -6.88
N MET A 260 2.02 8.39 -5.92
CA MET A 260 1.99 8.77 -4.52
C MET A 260 2.70 10.11 -4.27
N ASN A 261 3.85 10.36 -4.90
CA ASN A 261 4.57 11.63 -4.84
C ASN A 261 3.73 12.77 -5.42
N ARG A 262 3.12 12.59 -6.60
CA ARG A 262 2.27 13.60 -7.25
C ARG A 262 1.12 14.02 -6.34
N LEU A 263 0.44 13.06 -5.72
CA LEU A 263 -0.65 13.34 -4.78
C LEU A 263 -0.16 13.97 -3.47
N ASN A 264 1.14 13.93 -3.15
CA ASN A 264 1.70 14.49 -1.91
C ASN A 264 2.61 15.71 -2.14
N LEU A 265 2.73 16.21 -3.39
CA LEU A 265 3.72 17.24 -3.80
C LEU A 265 3.73 18.52 -2.93
N ASN A 266 2.57 18.90 -2.38
CA ASN A 266 2.42 20.15 -1.61
C ASN A 266 2.56 19.97 -0.11
N TRP A 267 2.97 18.79 0.33
CA TRP A 267 3.28 18.56 1.72
C TRP A 267 4.65 19.15 1.97
N GLY A 268 4.70 20.13 2.89
CA GLY A 268 5.84 21.01 3.08
C GLY A 268 7.17 20.25 3.09
N HIS A 269 8.18 20.82 2.43
CA HIS A 269 9.54 20.30 2.44
C HIS A 269 9.98 19.96 3.88
N GLY A 270 10.14 18.68 4.20
CA GLY A 270 10.50 18.27 5.56
C GLY A 270 10.21 16.80 5.88
N GLY A 271 10.32 16.47 7.18
CA GLY A 271 10.26 15.11 7.74
C GLY A 271 9.02 14.29 7.44
N THR A 272 7.96 14.89 6.90
CA THR A 272 6.63 14.29 6.70
C THR A 272 6.32 13.90 5.24
N ASP A 273 7.13 14.34 4.28
CA ASP A 273 6.97 14.03 2.85
C ASP A 273 7.29 12.55 2.57
N TYR A 274 6.44 11.89 1.77
CA TYR A 274 6.63 10.51 1.33
C TYR A 274 8.02 10.32 0.69
N ASN A 275 8.44 11.23 -0.19
CA ASN A 275 9.73 11.18 -0.86
C ASN A 275 10.89 11.42 0.11
N TYR A 276 10.78 12.43 0.98
CA TYR A 276 11.78 12.67 2.02
C TYR A 276 11.95 11.46 2.95
N ARG A 277 10.85 10.88 3.44
CA ARG A 277 10.87 9.71 4.33
C ARG A 277 11.43 8.47 3.62
N ALA A 278 11.14 8.31 2.34
CA ALA A 278 11.71 7.24 1.52
C ALA A 278 13.21 7.32 1.32
N LYS A 279 13.69 8.53 0.99
CA LYS A 279 15.10 8.82 0.76
C LYS A 279 15.93 8.45 1.98
N ASN A 280 15.36 8.66 3.17
CA ASN A 280 16.00 8.31 4.45
C ASN A 280 15.84 6.84 4.84
N SER A 281 14.91 6.09 4.24
CA SER A 281 14.65 4.71 4.60
C SER A 281 15.36 3.70 3.72
N LEU A 282 15.57 3.91 2.41
CA LEU A 282 16.13 2.82 1.56
C LEU A 282 16.93 3.22 0.30
N GLY A 283 17.13 4.51 0.03
CA GLY A 283 17.81 4.96 -1.20
C GLY A 283 16.80 5.43 -2.25
N SER A 284 17.03 6.66 -2.74
CA SER A 284 16.24 7.43 -3.69
C SER A 284 15.33 6.65 -4.66
N ASN A 285 14.04 7.01 -4.65
CA ASN A 285 12.96 6.64 -5.58
C ASN A 285 13.33 6.56 -7.06
N ASN A 286 14.37 7.28 -7.46
CA ASN A 286 14.69 7.52 -8.86
C ASN A 286 15.73 6.53 -9.41
N ASN A 287 16.10 5.49 -8.67
CA ASN A 287 17.03 4.49 -9.19
C ASN A 287 16.78 3.10 -8.56
N PRO A 288 15.83 2.32 -9.12
CA PRO A 288 15.59 0.95 -8.69
C PRO A 288 16.89 0.13 -8.68
N PRO A 289 17.25 -0.55 -7.57
CA PRO A 289 18.57 -1.15 -7.45
C PRO A 289 18.89 -2.21 -8.50
N LEU A 290 17.86 -2.88 -9.05
CA LEU A 290 17.98 -3.94 -10.03
C LEU A 290 17.88 -3.46 -11.49
N ASP A 291 17.77 -2.14 -11.72
CA ASP A 291 17.84 -1.55 -13.05
C ASP A 291 19.26 -1.07 -13.38
N ASP A 292 19.71 -1.33 -14.61
CA ASP A 292 21.06 -0.96 -15.06
C ASP A 292 21.04 0.42 -15.73
N GLY A 293 21.86 1.35 -15.23
CA GLY A 293 22.26 2.55 -15.98
C GLY A 293 21.14 3.53 -16.34
N VAL A 294 19.99 3.48 -15.67
CA VAL A 294 18.90 4.41 -15.94
C VAL A 294 19.10 5.69 -15.11
N GLU A 295 19.63 6.75 -15.72
CA GLU A 295 19.35 8.10 -15.24
C GLU A 295 17.85 8.34 -15.46
N VAL A 296 17.05 8.16 -14.41
CA VAL A 296 15.62 8.40 -14.47
C VAL A 296 15.37 9.90 -14.62
N SER A 297 15.16 10.34 -15.87
CA SER A 297 14.60 11.65 -16.20
C SER A 297 13.07 11.64 -16.31
N ARG A 298 12.41 10.50 -16.02
CA ARG A 298 10.96 10.28 -16.24
C ARG A 298 10.07 10.65 -15.05
N TYR A 299 10.48 11.57 -14.17
CA TYR A 299 9.52 12.12 -13.21
C TYR A 299 8.54 13.03 -13.97
N HIS A 300 7.43 12.47 -14.45
CA HIS A 300 6.32 13.26 -14.96
C HIS A 300 5.65 13.92 -13.76
N GLU A 301 6.06 15.16 -13.44
CA GLU A 301 5.69 15.82 -12.17
C GLU A 301 4.18 16.07 -12.01
N GLN A 302 3.41 16.01 -13.09
CA GLN A 302 2.06 16.58 -13.12
C GLN A 302 0.91 15.59 -13.37
N GLY A 303 1.15 14.43 -14.00
CA GLY A 303 0.10 13.54 -14.50
C GLY A 303 -0.85 14.23 -15.48
N LEU A 304 -2.14 13.87 -15.52
CA LEU A 304 -3.16 14.57 -16.30
C LEU A 304 -3.30 16.04 -15.87
N SER A 305 -3.60 16.95 -16.81
CA SER A 305 -3.91 18.35 -16.49
C SER A 305 -5.22 18.48 -15.69
N ALA A 306 -5.39 19.60 -14.97
CA ALA A 306 -6.63 19.98 -14.29
C ALA A 306 -7.87 19.70 -15.16
N THR A 307 -7.86 20.24 -16.38
CA THR A 307 -8.97 20.16 -17.31
C THR A 307 -9.23 18.74 -17.78
N ALA A 308 -8.18 17.97 -18.09
CA ALA A 308 -8.32 16.59 -18.54
C ALA A 308 -8.85 15.70 -17.41
N PHE A 309 -8.30 15.84 -16.21
CA PHE A 309 -8.71 15.06 -15.04
C PHE A 309 -10.16 15.38 -14.65
N SER A 310 -10.51 16.67 -14.50
CA SER A 310 -11.88 17.05 -14.16
C SER A 310 -12.89 16.62 -15.21
N LYS A 311 -12.56 16.72 -16.51
CA LYS A 311 -13.44 16.25 -17.59
C LYS A 311 -13.79 14.77 -17.46
N ARG A 312 -12.84 13.94 -17.04
CA ARG A 312 -13.03 12.49 -16.86
C ARG A 312 -13.75 12.13 -15.57
N MET A 313 -13.44 12.82 -14.47
CA MET A 313 -13.94 12.48 -13.14
C MET A 313 -15.30 13.12 -12.82
N GLN A 314 -15.62 14.29 -13.39
CA GLN A 314 -16.87 14.99 -13.07
C GLN A 314 -18.14 14.17 -13.36
N PRO A 315 -18.25 13.40 -14.47
CA PRO A 315 -19.41 12.54 -14.70
C PRO A 315 -19.59 11.49 -13.60
N ILE A 316 -18.50 10.87 -13.14
CA ILE A 316 -18.50 9.88 -12.06
C ILE A 316 -18.98 10.53 -10.75
N LEU A 317 -18.40 11.69 -10.39
CA LEU A 317 -18.79 12.43 -9.18
C LEU A 317 -20.28 12.83 -9.20
N ASN A 318 -20.77 13.28 -10.36
CA ASN A 318 -22.17 13.68 -10.50
C ASN A 318 -23.11 12.49 -10.30
N ALA A 319 -22.78 11.32 -10.83
CA ALA A 319 -23.59 10.12 -10.65
C ALA A 319 -23.67 9.71 -9.18
N PHE A 320 -22.55 9.70 -8.46
CA PHE A 320 -22.53 9.38 -7.02
C PHE A 320 -23.23 10.42 -6.14
N ALA A 321 -23.33 11.69 -6.57
CA ALA A 321 -24.07 12.70 -5.85
C ALA A 321 -25.60 12.51 -5.93
N THR A 322 -26.08 11.69 -6.86
CA THR A 322 -27.52 11.44 -7.09
C THR A 322 -28.04 10.13 -6.51
N THR A 323 -27.15 9.28 -5.99
CA THR A 323 -27.44 7.99 -5.35
C THR A 323 -27.42 8.10 -3.84
#